data_AF-A0A8J5MZC8-F1
#
_entry.id   AF-A0A8J5MZC8-F1
#
_cell.length_a   1.000
_cell.length_b   1.000
_cell.length_c   1.000
_cell.angle_alpha   90.00
_cell.angle_beta   90.00
_cell.angle_gamma   90.00
#
_symmetry.space_group_name_H-M   'P 1'
#
loop_
_entity.id
_entity.type
_entity.pdbx_description
1 polymer ?
#
loop_
_entity_poly.entity_id
_entity_poly.type
_entity_poly.pdbx_seq_one_letter_code
_entity_poly.pdbx_strand_id
1 'polypeptide(L)'
;MTDVYYNTPLIDVYYNTHLNDMYYNTPLNDVYNKTHLNDVYYNTHLNDVYYNTPLNDVYYNTHLNDVYYNTHLNDVYYNTPLNDVYTHLNDVYYNTHLNDV
;
A
#
# COMPACT_ATOMS: atom_id res chain seq x y z
N MET A 1 -15.40 11.64 -5.07
CA MET A 1 -14.19 10.80 -4.94
C MET A 1 -13.49 10.86 -6.28
N THR A 2 -12.16 10.94 -6.25
CA THR A 2 -11.32 11.11 -7.44
C THR A 2 -10.33 9.97 -7.50
N ASP A 3 -9.93 9.59 -8.70
CA ASP A 3 -8.88 8.62 -8.94
C ASP A 3 -7.57 9.35 -9.19
N VAL A 4 -6.46 8.78 -8.74
CA VAL A 4 -5.15 9.40 -8.87
C VAL A 4 -4.15 8.41 -9.48
N TYR A 5 -3.39 8.88 -10.47
CA TYR A 5 -2.41 8.09 -11.19
C TYR A 5 -1.05 8.81 -11.22
N TYR A 6 -0.01 8.13 -10.78
CA TYR A 6 1.37 8.64 -10.83
C TYR A 6 2.29 7.72 -11.63
N ASN A 7 3.11 8.35 -12.48
CA ASN A 7 4.08 7.67 -13.34
C ASN A 7 5.43 8.40 -13.38
N THR A 8 5.73 9.19 -12.36
CA THR A 8 6.99 9.91 -12.17
C THR A 8 7.50 9.65 -10.76
N PRO A 9 8.82 9.47 -10.54
CA PRO A 9 9.34 9.11 -9.22
C PRO A 9 8.91 10.12 -8.17
N LEU A 10 8.48 9.63 -7.03
CA LEU A 10 8.05 10.44 -5.89
C LEU A 10 8.89 10.04 -4.69
N ILE A 11 9.28 11.03 -3.89
CA ILE A 11 10.03 10.77 -2.66
C ILE A 11 9.00 10.50 -1.56
N ASP A 12 8.21 11.52 -1.24
CA ASP A 12 7.18 11.45 -0.20
C ASP A 12 5.81 11.76 -0.78
N VAL A 13 4.83 10.95 -0.41
CA VAL A 13 3.45 11.14 -0.85
C VAL A 13 2.52 11.15 0.36
N TYR A 14 1.74 12.23 0.47
CA TYR A 14 0.79 12.42 1.57
C TYR A 14 -0.61 12.69 1.04
N TYR A 15 -1.59 11.90 1.49
CA TYR A 15 -3.01 12.14 1.21
C TYR A 15 -3.85 12.35 2.46
N ASN A 16 -4.79 13.30 2.34
CA ASN A 16 -5.79 13.61 3.35
C ASN A 16 -7.19 13.93 2.74
N THR A 17 -7.51 13.32 1.60
CA THR A 17 -8.81 13.40 0.90
C THR A 17 -9.38 12.03 0.54
N HIS A 18 -10.71 11.88 0.50
CA HIS A 18 -11.36 10.62 0.10
C HIS A 18 -11.09 10.33 -1.39
N LEU A 19 -10.45 9.21 -1.67
CA LEU A 19 -10.12 8.75 -3.02
C LEU A 19 -10.85 7.43 -3.28
N ASN A 20 -11.21 7.19 -4.54
CA ASN A 20 -11.70 5.86 -4.92
C ASN A 20 -10.49 4.99 -5.17
N ASP A 21 -9.73 5.32 -6.22
CA ASP A 21 -8.65 4.47 -6.69
C ASP A 21 -7.31 5.23 -6.72
N MET A 22 -6.24 4.55 -6.36
CA MET A 22 -4.87 5.04 -6.53
C MET A 22 -4.00 4.05 -7.26
N TYR A 23 -3.21 4.56 -8.20
CA TYR A 23 -2.26 3.75 -8.96
C TYR A 23 -0.88 4.40 -9.03
N TYR A 24 0.14 3.63 -8.65
CA TYR A 24 1.54 4.04 -8.71
C TYR A 24 2.37 3.05 -9.51
N ASN A 25 3.06 3.56 -10.53
CA ASN A 25 3.94 2.77 -11.40
C ASN A 25 5.35 3.37 -11.48
N THR A 26 5.82 3.90 -10.36
CA THR A 26 7.05 4.67 -10.29
C THR A 26 7.63 4.69 -8.88
N PRO A 27 8.97 4.68 -8.69
CA PRO A 27 9.56 4.47 -7.37
C PRO A 27 9.03 5.46 -6.34
N LEU A 28 8.81 4.94 -5.14
CA LEU A 28 8.31 5.65 -3.98
C LEU A 28 9.23 5.34 -2.80
N ASN A 29 9.64 6.35 -2.05
CA ASN A 29 10.27 6.06 -0.76
C ASN A 29 9.18 5.88 0.28
N ASP A 30 8.40 6.93 0.52
CA ASP A 30 7.47 6.99 1.65
C ASP A 30 6.06 7.33 1.18
N VAL A 31 5.10 6.50 1.59
CA VAL A 31 3.67 6.77 1.41
C VAL A 31 2.98 6.87 2.75
N TYR A 32 2.32 8.01 2.98
CA TYR A 32 1.43 8.20 4.11
C TYR A 32 0.03 8.53 3.62
N ASN A 33 -0.95 7.74 4.04
CA ASN A 33 -2.34 7.96 3.69
C ASN A 33 -3.25 7.90 4.92
N LYS A 34 -4.07 8.95 5.07
CA LYS A 34 -5.06 9.08 6.15
C LYS A 34 -6.47 9.27 5.57
N THR A 35 -6.84 8.47 4.58
CA THR A 35 -8.11 8.62 3.84
C THR A 35 -8.80 7.30 3.55
N HIS A 36 -10.14 7.31 3.49
CA HIS A 36 -10.86 6.16 2.96
C HIS A 36 -10.48 5.98 1.50
N LEU A 37 -10.11 4.75 1.16
CA LEU A 37 -9.72 4.30 -0.16
C LEU A 37 -10.50 3.03 -0.47
N ASN A 38 -10.96 2.88 -1.70
CA ASN A 38 -11.47 1.59 -2.12
C ASN A 38 -10.28 0.74 -2.53
N ASP A 39 -9.56 1.16 -3.58
CA ASP A 39 -8.57 0.34 -4.23
C ASP A 39 -7.22 1.05 -4.33
N VAL A 40 -6.15 0.34 -4.00
CA VAL A 40 -4.79 0.84 -4.20
C VAL A 40 -3.93 -0.19 -4.91
N TYR A 41 -3.23 0.27 -5.95
CA TYR A 41 -2.32 -0.55 -6.71
C TYR A 41 -0.92 0.06 -6.77
N TYR A 42 0.06 -0.76 -6.42
CA TYR A 42 1.47 -0.45 -6.51
C TYR A 42 2.19 -1.44 -7.41
N ASN A 43 2.88 -0.92 -8.43
CA ASN A 43 3.78 -1.67 -9.29
C ASN A 43 5.15 -0.98 -9.35
N THR A 44 5.76 -0.80 -8.18
CA THR A 44 7.01 -0.04 -8.03
C THR A 44 7.69 -0.15 -6.67
N HIS A 45 9.01 0.00 -6.60
CA HIS A 45 9.73 -0.15 -5.32
C HIS A 45 9.23 0.86 -4.29
N LEU A 46 8.91 0.37 -3.10
CA LEU A 46 8.47 1.14 -1.93
C LEU A 46 9.37 0.79 -0.76
N ASN A 47 9.81 1.81 -0.01
CA ASN A 47 10.48 1.54 1.27
C ASN A 47 9.41 1.42 2.36
N ASP A 48 8.70 2.52 2.62
CA ASP A 48 7.84 2.63 3.79
C ASP A 48 6.41 3.02 3.40
N VAL A 49 5.43 2.27 3.92
CA VAL A 49 4.02 2.51 3.64
C VAL A 49 3.21 2.55 4.93
N TYR A 50 2.49 3.64 5.14
CA TYR A 50 1.64 3.85 6.29
C TYR A 50 0.21 4.24 5.90
N TYR A 51 -0.74 3.45 6.39
CA TYR A 51 -2.17 3.66 6.23
C TYR A 51 -2.88 3.73 7.59
N ASN A 52 -3.77 4.72 7.76
CA ASN A 52 -4.48 4.96 9.03
C ASN A 52 -6.00 5.11 8.86
N THR A 53 -6.55 4.47 7.83
CA THR A 53 -7.95 4.60 7.40
C THR A 53 -8.41 3.37 6.61
N PRO A 54 -9.72 3.06 6.57
CA PRO A 54 -10.22 1.86 5.91
C PRO A 54 -9.79 1.79 4.44
N LEU A 55 -9.27 0.63 4.04
CA LEU A 55 -9.10 0.28 2.63
C LEU A 55 -9.89 -0.99 2.33
N ASN A 56 -10.47 -1.11 1.14
CA ASN A 56 -11.07 -2.38 0.74
C ASN A 56 -9.97 -3.29 0.20
N ASP A 57 -9.33 -2.90 -0.90
CA ASP A 57 -8.42 -3.75 -1.64
C ASP A 57 -7.06 -3.08 -1.84
N VAL A 58 -5.99 -3.80 -1.52
CA VAL A 58 -4.63 -3.33 -1.80
C VAL A 58 -3.81 -4.39 -2.50
N TYR A 59 -3.16 -3.99 -3.59
CA TYR A 59 -2.30 -4.86 -4.38
C TYR A 59 -0.89 -4.30 -4.51
N TYR A 60 0.09 -5.11 -4.15
CA TYR A 60 1.52 -4.84 -4.36
C TYR A 60 2.14 -5.88 -5.27
N ASN A 61 2.79 -5.41 -6.34
CA ASN A 61 3.57 -6.24 -7.26
C ASN A 61 5.01 -5.74 -7.37
N THR A 62 5.68 -5.61 -6.22
CA THR A 62 6.96 -4.92 -6.11
C THR A 62 7.62 -5.11 -4.73
N HIS A 63 8.94 -4.99 -4.61
CA HIS A 63 9.64 -5.00 -3.31
C HIS A 63 9.10 -3.90 -2.37
N LEU A 64 8.80 -4.31 -1.14
CA LEU A 64 8.48 -3.45 0.00
C LEU A 64 9.39 -3.80 1.17
N ASN A 65 9.86 -2.79 1.90
CA ASN A 65 10.54 -3.03 3.16
C ASN A 65 9.51 -3.11 4.29
N ASP A 66 8.85 -1.99 4.58
CA ASP A 66 8.03 -1.84 5.79
C ASP A 66 6.61 -1.39 5.45
N VAL A 67 5.63 -2.12 6.00
CA VAL A 67 4.22 -1.79 5.80
C VAL A 67 3.44 -1.79 7.11
N TYR A 68 2.76 -0.68 7.36
CA TYR A 68 1.95 -0.48 8.54
C TYR A 68 0.51 -0.07 8.20
N TYR A 69 -0.45 -0.86 8.67
CA TYR A 69 -1.87 -0.56 8.62
C TYR A 69 -2.47 -0.47 10.02
N ASN A 70 -2.98 0.71 10.37
CA ASN A 70 -3.67 0.97 11.64
C ASN A 70 -5.20 0.90 11.52
N THR A 71 -5.71 -0.03 10.72
CA THR A 71 -7.06 0.11 10.16
C THR A 71 -7.57 -1.23 9.62
N HIS A 72 -8.90 -1.33 9.45
CA HIS A 72 -9.53 -2.43 8.74
C HIS A 72 -9.21 -2.39 7.26
N LEU A 73 -8.61 -3.48 6.80
CA LEU A 73 -8.52 -3.84 5.41
C LEU A 73 -9.28 -5.13 5.17
N ASN A 74 -9.99 -5.20 4.04
CA ASN A 74 -10.68 -6.41 3.63
C ASN A 74 -9.69 -7.37 2.99
N ASP A 75 -9.08 -6.96 1.87
CA ASP A 75 -8.22 -7.80 1.06
C ASP A 75 -6.87 -7.14 0.78
N VAL A 76 -5.79 -7.90 1.02
CA VAL A 76 -4.43 -7.49 0.61
C VAL A 76 -3.73 -8.61 -0.11
N TYR A 77 -3.15 -8.26 -1.26
CA TYR A 77 -2.34 -9.15 -2.07
C TYR A 77 -0.91 -8.63 -2.19
N TYR A 78 0.04 -9.47 -1.81
CA TYR A 78 1.47 -9.25 -2.01
C TYR A 78 2.03 -10.25 -3.03
N ASN A 79 2.60 -9.75 -4.13
CA ASN A 79 3.29 -10.57 -5.13
C ASN A 79 4.81 -10.66 -4.91
N THR A 80 5.32 -10.24 -3.76
CA THR A 80 6.73 -9.81 -3.64
C THR A 80 7.31 -9.96 -2.25
N PRO A 81 8.66 -9.88 -2.13
CA PRO A 81 9.34 -9.87 -0.84
C PRO A 81 8.90 -8.67 -0.01
N LEU A 82 8.74 -8.95 1.28
CA LEU A 82 8.33 -7.99 2.29
C LEU A 82 9.09 -8.33 3.58
N ASN A 83 9.72 -7.31 4.18
CA ASN A 83 10.51 -7.51 5.40
C ASN A 83 9.56 -7.47 6.60
N ASP A 84 8.89 -6.33 6.83
CA ASP A 84 8.06 -6.13 8.01
C ASP A 84 6.63 -5.72 7.68
N VAL A 85 5.68 -6.35 8.39
CA VAL A 85 4.24 -6.10 8.22
C VAL A 85 3.56 -6.01 9.57
N TYR A 86 2.89 -4.88 9.79
CA TYR A 86 1.97 -4.72 10.90
C TYR A 86 0.57 -4.41 10.37
N THR A 87 -0.36 -5.36 10.54
CA THR A 87 -1.74 -5.19 10.05
C THR A 87 -2.76 -5.73 11.04
N HIS A 88 -4.00 -5.25 10.91
CA HIS A 88 -5.19 -5.85 11.52
C HIS A 88 -6.18 -6.24 10.41
N LEU A 89 -5.79 -7.24 9.60
CA LEU A 89 -6.49 -7.68 8.40
C LEU A 89 -7.58 -8.72 8.66
N ASN A 90 -8.63 -8.70 7.85
CA ASN A 90 -9.59 -9.81 7.76
C ASN A 90 -9.00 -10.96 6.93
N ASP A 91 -8.50 -10.66 5.72
CA ASP A 91 -7.90 -11.64 4.83
C ASP A 91 -6.58 -11.11 4.22
N VAL A 92 -5.54 -11.96 4.20
CA VAL A 92 -4.21 -11.62 3.64
C VAL A 92 -3.73 -12.73 2.73
N TYR A 93 -3.34 -12.37 1.52
CA TYR A 93 -2.75 -13.29 0.56
C TYR A 93 -1.31 -12.90 0.23
N TYR A 94 -0.40 -13.86 0.40
CA TYR A 94 1.01 -13.74 0.03
C TYR A 94 1.34 -14.75 -1.06
N ASN A 95 1.96 -14.29 -2.15
CA ASN A 95 2.43 -15.17 -3.22
C ASN A 95 3.92 -15.55 -3.10
N THR A 96 4.73 -14.90 -2.23
CA THR A 96 6.11 -15.34 -1.88
C THR A 96 6.60 -14.77 -0.54
N HIS A 97 7.80 -15.20 -0.09
CA HIS A 97 8.45 -15.08 1.23
C HIS A 97 8.31 -13.74 1.99
N LEU A 98 7.83 -13.84 3.24
CA LEU A 98 8.09 -12.89 4.31
C LEU A 98 9.51 -13.14 4.84
N ASN A 99 10.34 -12.09 4.91
CA ASN A 99 11.67 -12.16 5.51
C ASN A 99 11.67 -11.58 6.93
N ASP A 100 10.76 -12.00 7.82
CA ASP A 100 11.11 -12.19 9.25
C ASP A 100 9.97 -12.76 10.11
N VAL A 101 10.38 -13.24 11.29
CA VAL A 101 9.63 -13.79 12.43
C VAL A 101 9.32 -12.70 13.45
#